data_AF-D6SPP3-F1
#
_entry.id   AF-D6SPP3-F1
#
_cell.length_a   1.000
_cell.length_b   1.000
_cell.length_c   1.000
_cell.angle_alpha   90.00
_cell.angle_beta   90.00
_cell.angle_gamma   90.00
#
_symmetry.space_group_name_H-M   'P 1'
#
loop_
_entity.id
_entity.type
_entity.pdbx_description
1 polymer ?
#
loop_
_entity_poly.entity_id
_entity_poly.type
_entity_poly.pdbx_seq_one_letter_code
_entity_poly.pdbx_strand_id
1 'polypeptide(L)'
;MDRECKGCGRKPEPHEEMTMVAQWPFCPECFAKLMQKSEKTDTSKTSPRHEGEPAEVSDASTEAGNQAQNCEICGIALQGDTFSVGIWNFCRDCMQDLVASPALGNLQVPDQPGQEQDGSEQEDREEDEEALLHQQMLQSIPCAGCGRHIPLRGAKDAGGRLFCPDCFVSLESSEAEQSLGDVSPASTSAEAYSDHEAKSGSNSCESCGREVYSNRLQMEQGFAICSACLATDPALAVEIARSRHHRLMLHLRGEKY
;
A
#
# COMPACT_ATOMS: atom_id res chain seq x y z
N MET A 1 -10.46 -5.03 37.47
CA MET A 1 -10.06 -5.46 36.11
C MET A 1 -9.42 -6.81 36.26
N ASP A 2 -10.12 -7.87 35.88
CA ASP A 2 -9.57 -9.22 35.92
C ASP A 2 -8.47 -9.31 34.85
N ARG A 3 -7.23 -9.54 35.28
CA ARG A 3 -6.10 -9.71 34.36
C ARG A 3 -6.11 -11.17 33.89
N GLU A 4 -6.28 -11.41 32.60
CA GLU A 4 -6.28 -12.75 32.00
C GLU A 4 -5.03 -12.94 31.14
N CYS A 5 -4.42 -14.13 31.18
CA CYS A 5 -3.24 -14.44 30.38
C CYS A 5 -3.55 -14.28 28.89
N LYS A 6 -2.80 -13.45 28.16
CA LYS A 6 -3.04 -13.23 26.73
C LYS A 6 -2.76 -14.45 25.85
N GLY A 7 -1.89 -15.35 26.31
CA GLY A 7 -1.53 -16.57 25.58
C GLY A 7 -2.57 -17.69 25.65
N CYS A 8 -3.22 -17.87 26.81
CA CYS A 8 -4.14 -18.99 27.04
C CYS A 8 -5.54 -18.61 27.56
N GLY A 9 -5.79 -17.34 27.85
CA GLY A 9 -7.08 -16.83 28.35
C GLY A 9 -7.41 -17.21 29.80
N ARG A 10 -6.50 -17.84 30.55
CA ARG A 10 -6.75 -18.24 31.93
C ARG A 10 -6.50 -17.07 32.90
N LYS A 11 -7.35 -16.97 33.93
CA LYS A 11 -7.14 -16.07 35.07
C LYS A 11 -6.02 -16.61 35.95
N PRO A 12 -5.17 -15.75 36.55
CA PRO A 12 -4.12 -16.19 37.45
C PRO A 12 -4.75 -16.82 38.69
N GLU A 13 -4.18 -17.92 39.15
CA GLU A 13 -4.44 -18.38 40.50
C GLU A 13 -3.87 -17.38 41.52
N PRO A 14 -4.42 -17.29 42.74
CA PRO A 14 -4.04 -16.28 43.74
C PRO A 14 -2.56 -16.29 44.15
N HIS A 15 -1.79 -17.31 43.76
CA HIS A 15 -0.36 -17.45 44.05
C HIS A 15 0.53 -17.46 42.79
N GLU A 16 -0.03 -17.20 41.61
CA GLU A 16 0.71 -17.26 40.36
C GLU A 16 1.05 -15.84 39.87
N GLU A 17 2.33 -15.47 39.92
CA GLU A 17 2.81 -14.19 39.40
C GLU A 17 2.83 -14.21 37.86
N MET A 18 2.14 -13.25 37.25
CA MET A 18 2.10 -13.08 35.80
C MET A 18 3.26 -12.21 35.31
N THR A 19 3.90 -12.64 34.22
CA THR A 19 4.95 -11.88 33.54
C THR A 19 4.32 -10.91 32.55
N MET A 20 4.74 -9.64 32.59
CA MET A 20 4.26 -8.62 31.65
C MET A 20 5.20 -8.51 30.45
N VAL A 21 4.65 -8.57 29.24
CA VAL A 21 5.38 -8.25 28.00
C VAL A 21 4.73 -7.02 27.39
N ALA A 22 5.46 -5.90 27.42
CA ALA A 22 4.93 -4.55 27.20
C ALA A 22 3.76 -4.23 28.14
N GLN A 23 2.51 -4.41 27.69
CA GLN A 23 1.29 -4.14 28.46
C GLN A 23 0.39 -5.36 28.62
N TRP A 24 0.84 -6.54 28.16
CA TRP A 24 0.04 -7.76 28.14
C TRP A 24 0.53 -8.75 29.21
N PRO A 25 -0.36 -9.26 30.08
CA PRO A 25 -0.01 -10.27 31.06
C PRO A 25 0.06 -11.67 30.44
N PHE A 26 1.08 -12.44 30.79
CA PHE A 26 1.26 -13.84 30.40
C PHE A 26 1.51 -14.70 31.63
N CYS A 27 0.95 -15.92 31.66
CA CYS A 27 1.38 -16.92 32.63
C CYS A 27 2.81 -17.41 32.31
N PRO A 28 3.55 -17.92 33.29
CA PRO A 28 4.94 -18.37 33.11
C PRO A 28 5.13 -19.34 31.94
N GLU A 29 4.19 -20.26 31.74
CA GLU A 29 4.24 -21.24 30.64
C GLU A 29 4.09 -20.58 29.26
N CYS A 30 3.15 -19.64 29.10
CA CYS A 30 2.95 -18.93 27.85
C CYS A 30 4.12 -18.01 27.54
N PHE A 31 4.71 -17.38 28.55
CA PHE A 31 5.90 -16.57 28.40
C PHE A 31 7.10 -17.41 27.94
N ALA A 32 7.35 -18.57 28.56
CA ALA A 32 8.44 -19.46 28.15
C ALA A 32 8.31 -19.92 26.68
N LYS A 33 7.07 -20.24 26.23
CA LYS A 33 6.81 -20.58 24.82
C LYS A 33 7.04 -19.40 23.87
N LEU A 34 6.70 -18.18 24.29
CA LEU A 34 6.92 -16.98 23.50
C LEU A 34 8.42 -16.74 23.28
N MET A 35 9.22 -16.85 24.34
CA MET A 35 10.68 -16.68 24.29
C MET A 35 11.38 -17.78 23.49
N GLN A 36 10.89 -19.02 23.53
CA GLN A 36 11.46 -20.11 22.73
C GLN A 36 11.14 -20.00 21.23
N LYS A 37 10.06 -19.29 20.86
CA LYS A 37 9.65 -19.15 19.46
C LYS A 37 10.51 -18.14 18.68
N SER A 38 11.14 -17.18 19.36
CA SER A 38 12.07 -16.24 18.71
C SER A 38 13.40 -16.86 18.30
N GLU A 39 13.78 -18.02 18.86
CA GLU A 39 15.06 -18.69 18.54
C GLU A 39 14.90 -19.87 17.57
N LYS A 40 13.66 -20.31 17.28
CA LYS A 40 13.37 -21.49 16.43
C LYS A 40 12.38 -21.17 15.32
N THR A 41 12.66 -20.14 14.54
CA THR A 41 12.04 -19.97 13.21
C THR A 41 13.00 -20.48 12.14
N ASP A 42 13.38 -21.74 12.27
CA ASP A 42 13.73 -22.64 11.19
C ASP A 42 13.61 -24.06 11.75
N THR A 43 13.19 -25.01 10.94
CA THR A 43 13.03 -26.44 11.25
C THR A 43 11.71 -26.88 11.91
N SER A 44 10.81 -27.34 11.03
CA SER A 44 10.01 -28.56 11.19
C SER A 44 8.80 -28.57 12.13
N LYS A 45 7.62 -28.61 11.49
CA LYS A 45 6.50 -29.43 11.99
C LYS A 45 5.78 -30.14 10.84
N THR A 46 6.49 -31.09 10.22
CA THR A 46 5.87 -32.22 9.53
C THR A 46 5.42 -33.22 10.60
N SER A 47 4.13 -33.52 10.63
CA SER A 47 3.56 -34.58 11.47
C SER A 47 3.88 -35.96 10.86
N PRO A 48 4.08 -37.02 11.67
CA PRO A 48 4.68 -38.26 11.21
C PRO A 48 3.66 -39.33 10.79
N ARG A 49 4.15 -40.22 9.91
CA ARG A 49 3.92 -41.67 9.84
C ARG A 49 2.75 -42.19 8.99
N HIS A 50 3.10 -42.67 7.79
CA HIS A 50 2.69 -44.02 7.38
C HIS A 50 3.85 -44.71 6.66
N GLU A 51 4.17 -45.92 7.13
CA GLU A 51 5.29 -46.79 6.73
C GLU A 51 5.05 -47.41 5.34
N GLY A 52 6.10 -47.50 4.54
CA GLY A 52 6.17 -48.22 3.26
C GLY A 52 7.61 -48.21 2.71
N GLU A 53 8.23 -49.38 2.73
CA GLU A 53 9.64 -49.74 2.43
C GLU A 53 10.14 -49.47 0.98
N PRO A 54 11.46 -49.57 0.72
CA PRO A 54 12.18 -48.79 -0.28
C PRO A 54 12.35 -49.49 -1.63
N ALA A 55 12.53 -48.68 -2.67
CA ALA A 55 13.24 -49.08 -3.89
C ALA A 55 14.38 -48.10 -4.12
N GLU A 56 15.59 -48.63 -4.05
CA GLU A 56 16.85 -48.00 -4.43
C GLU A 56 16.85 -47.72 -5.95
N VAL A 57 17.27 -46.52 -6.36
CA VAL A 57 18.24 -46.30 -7.44
C VAL A 57 18.71 -44.83 -7.46
N SER A 58 19.99 -44.68 -7.13
CA SER A 58 21.05 -43.93 -7.83
C SER A 58 20.82 -42.51 -8.38
N ASP A 59 21.57 -41.61 -7.75
CA ASP A 59 22.53 -40.64 -8.30
C ASP A 59 22.12 -39.50 -9.24
N ALA A 60 22.38 -38.31 -8.69
CA ALA A 60 22.97 -37.14 -9.33
C ALA A 60 22.23 -36.50 -10.52
N SER A 61 21.38 -35.52 -10.20
CA SER A 61 21.38 -34.24 -10.89
C SER A 61 21.06 -33.12 -9.92
N THR A 62 22.06 -32.29 -9.67
CA THR A 62 22.01 -31.04 -8.91
C THR A 62 21.17 -30.03 -9.70
N GLU A 63 19.85 -30.17 -9.70
CA GLU A 63 18.96 -29.07 -10.04
C GLU A 63 18.82 -28.21 -8.79
N ALA A 64 19.43 -27.02 -8.86
CA ALA A 64 19.23 -25.96 -7.89
C ALA A 64 17.73 -25.87 -7.58
N GLY A 65 17.37 -26.13 -6.32
CA GLY A 65 16.00 -26.09 -5.85
C GLY A 65 15.44 -24.68 -6.02
N ASN A 66 14.88 -24.41 -7.19
CA ASN A 66 13.94 -23.32 -7.43
C ASN A 66 12.66 -23.70 -6.70
N GLN A 67 12.66 -23.58 -5.37
CA GLN A 67 11.40 -23.48 -4.63
C GLN A 67 10.70 -22.25 -5.21
N ALA A 68 9.63 -22.48 -5.95
CA ALA A 68 8.82 -21.43 -6.53
C ALA A 68 8.44 -20.45 -5.42
N GLN A 69 9.08 -19.28 -5.42
CA GLN A 69 8.77 -18.24 -4.48
C GLN A 69 7.42 -17.66 -4.87
N ASN A 70 6.49 -17.54 -3.93
CA ASN A 70 5.20 -16.92 -4.19
C ASN A 70 5.25 -15.45 -3.78
N CYS A 71 4.48 -14.60 -4.45
CA CYS A 71 4.28 -13.21 -4.03
C CYS A 71 3.58 -13.18 -2.67
N GLU A 72 4.12 -12.44 -1.70
CA GLU A 72 3.53 -12.37 -0.35
C GLU A 72 2.17 -11.66 -0.33
N ILE A 73 1.90 -10.80 -1.32
CA ILE A 73 0.63 -10.05 -1.40
C ILE A 73 -0.45 -10.83 -2.14
N CYS A 74 -0.14 -11.32 -3.34
CA CYS A 74 -1.15 -11.95 -4.20
C CYS A 74 -1.08 -13.48 -4.26
N GLY A 75 -0.06 -14.09 -3.64
CA GLY A 75 0.12 -15.56 -3.60
C GLY A 75 0.52 -16.21 -4.92
N ILE A 76 0.67 -15.44 -6.00
CA ILE A 76 1.02 -15.96 -7.33
C ILE A 76 2.49 -16.42 -7.33
N ALA A 77 2.74 -17.59 -7.91
CA ALA A 77 4.09 -18.10 -8.11
C ALA A 77 4.91 -17.14 -8.98
N LEU A 78 6.04 -16.69 -8.45
CA LEU A 78 6.91 -15.74 -9.12
C LEU A 78 7.74 -16.48 -10.17
N GLN A 79 7.64 -16.02 -11.41
CA GLN A 79 8.49 -16.49 -12.52
C GLN A 79 9.31 -15.30 -13.04
N GLY A 80 10.64 -15.41 -13.01
CA GLY A 80 11.55 -14.38 -13.51
C GLY A 80 11.97 -13.35 -12.44
N ASP A 81 12.14 -12.09 -12.84
CA ASP A 81 12.63 -11.02 -11.98
C ASP A 81 11.67 -10.77 -10.81
N THR A 82 12.10 -11.17 -9.60
CA THR A 82 11.39 -10.95 -8.34
C THR A 82 11.91 -9.70 -7.65
N PHE A 83 11.01 -9.00 -6.95
CA PHE A 83 11.41 -7.90 -6.09
C PHE A 83 11.43 -8.38 -4.64
N SER A 84 12.61 -8.44 -4.05
CA SER A 84 12.80 -8.87 -2.66
C SER A 84 13.02 -7.66 -1.76
N VAL A 85 12.24 -7.55 -0.67
CA VAL A 85 12.47 -6.57 0.41
C VAL A 85 12.68 -7.34 1.70
N GLY A 86 13.95 -7.51 2.09
CA GLY A 86 14.31 -8.39 3.20
C GLY A 86 14.03 -9.85 2.87
N ILE A 87 13.16 -10.49 3.66
CA ILE A 87 12.76 -11.90 3.47
C ILE A 87 11.50 -12.07 2.60
N TRP A 88 10.84 -10.96 2.24
CA TRP A 88 9.60 -10.98 1.47
C TRP A 88 9.86 -10.83 -0.02
N ASN A 89 9.09 -11.57 -0.83
CA ASN A 89 9.18 -11.53 -2.29
C ASN A 89 7.85 -11.04 -2.87
N PHE A 90 7.94 -10.14 -3.84
CA PHE A 90 6.79 -9.48 -4.46
C PHE A 90 6.83 -9.64 -5.98
N CYS A 91 5.66 -9.76 -6.59
CA CYS A 91 5.54 -9.61 -8.03
C CYS A 91 5.65 -8.12 -8.40
N ARG A 92 6.01 -7.86 -9.66
CA ARG A 92 6.16 -6.49 -10.20
C ARG A 92 4.95 -5.60 -9.93
N ASP A 93 3.75 -6.14 -10.13
CA ASP A 93 2.50 -5.40 -9.96
C ASP A 93 2.29 -4.98 -8.50
N CYS A 94 2.50 -5.90 -7.56
CA CYS A 94 2.33 -5.62 -6.13
C CYS A 94 3.44 -4.70 -5.59
N MET A 95 4.67 -4.82 -6.09
CA MET A 95 5.78 -3.94 -5.71
C MET A 95 5.52 -2.49 -6.16
N GLN A 96 5.03 -2.29 -7.39
CA GLN A 96 4.68 -0.95 -7.87
C GLN A 96 3.58 -0.31 -7.01
N ASP A 97 2.58 -1.08 -6.57
CA ASP A 97 1.54 -0.56 -5.68
C ASP A 97 2.05 -0.25 -4.26
N LEU A 98 3.05 -0.99 -3.77
CA LEU A 98 3.73 -0.75 -2.49
C LEU A 98 4.57 0.52 -2.50
N VAL A 99 5.34 0.75 -3.57
CA VAL A 99 6.22 1.92 -3.71
C VAL A 99 5.41 3.15 -4.14
N ALA A 100 4.31 2.96 -4.87
CA ALA A 100 3.39 4.02 -5.28
C ALA A 100 2.24 4.22 -4.28
N SER A 101 2.55 4.54 -3.01
CA SER A 101 1.65 5.25 -2.10
C SER A 101 2.41 5.89 -0.93
N PRO A 102 1.90 7.01 -0.40
CA PRO A 102 2.50 8.33 -0.45
C PRO A 102 3.66 8.49 0.53
N ALA A 103 4.53 9.47 0.24
CA ALA A 103 5.59 9.97 1.11
C ALA A 103 5.14 10.15 2.57
N LEU A 104 5.26 9.10 3.38
CA LEU A 104 5.36 9.24 4.82
C LEU A 104 6.83 9.52 5.11
N GLY A 105 7.04 10.71 5.67
CA GLY A 105 8.34 11.28 5.94
C GLY A 105 9.25 10.36 6.75
N ASN A 106 10.51 10.34 6.39
CA ASN A 106 11.62 10.06 7.30
C ASN A 106 12.42 11.38 7.30
N LEU A 107 12.39 12.21 8.35
CA LEU A 107 12.91 11.97 9.70
C LEU A 107 14.21 11.19 9.66
N GLN A 108 15.31 11.90 9.42
CA GLN A 108 16.61 11.57 10.00
C GLN A 108 17.26 12.88 10.46
N VAL A 109 17.34 13.02 11.80
CA VAL A 109 18.18 14.00 12.50
C VAL A 109 19.62 13.47 12.47
N PRO A 110 20.62 14.34 12.28
CA PRO A 110 21.94 13.99 11.74
C PRO A 110 22.96 13.63 12.82
N ASP A 111 24.01 12.90 12.41
CA ASP A 111 25.27 12.77 13.15
C ASP A 111 26.36 13.48 12.30
N GLN A 112 26.92 14.58 12.82
CA GLN A 112 28.18 15.14 12.33
C GLN A 112 29.14 15.32 13.51
N PRO A 113 30.37 14.77 13.44
CA PRO A 113 31.46 15.21 14.28
C PRO A 113 31.98 16.55 13.76
N GLY A 114 32.13 17.49 14.69
CA GLY A 114 32.55 18.85 14.42
C GLY A 114 34.02 19.00 14.06
N GLN A 115 34.29 20.11 13.38
CA GLN A 115 35.59 20.77 13.41
C GLN A 115 35.41 22.29 13.45
N GLU A 116 35.55 22.81 14.67
CA GLU A 116 36.27 24.01 15.11
C GLU A 116 36.19 25.30 14.30
N GLN A 117 35.63 26.35 14.91
CA GLN A 117 36.20 27.71 14.84
C GLN A 117 35.79 28.56 16.07
N ASP A 118 36.76 29.34 16.53
CA ASP A 118 36.91 29.98 17.84
C ASP A 118 36.29 31.40 17.90
N GLY A 119 35.48 31.68 18.93
CA GLY A 119 35.15 32.97 19.63
C GLY A 119 34.34 34.08 18.93
N SER A 120 33.27 34.69 19.47
CA SER A 120 32.62 34.62 20.80
C SER A 120 31.26 35.39 20.82
N GLU A 121 30.17 34.61 20.94
CA GLU A 121 28.90 34.72 21.73
C GLU A 121 27.78 35.74 21.39
N GLN A 122 26.64 35.16 20.98
CA GLN A 122 25.52 35.66 20.17
C GLN A 122 24.25 34.90 20.64
N GLU A 123 23.26 35.55 21.26
CA GLU A 123 22.06 34.84 21.80
C GLU A 123 20.68 35.47 21.52
N ASP A 124 20.55 36.68 20.96
CA ASP A 124 19.23 37.34 20.85
C ASP A 124 18.68 37.54 19.42
N ARG A 125 19.20 36.82 18.41
CA ARG A 125 18.84 37.07 16.99
C ARG A 125 18.23 35.88 16.22
N GLU A 126 18.12 34.70 16.84
CA GLU A 126 17.72 33.47 16.14
C GLU A 126 16.19 33.21 16.12
N GLU A 127 15.40 33.77 17.03
CA GLU A 127 13.95 33.53 17.08
C GLU A 127 13.16 34.13 15.88
N ASP A 128 13.68 35.18 15.23
CA ASP A 128 12.96 35.89 14.16
C ASP A 128 13.15 35.23 12.76
N GLU A 129 14.25 34.52 12.52
CA GLU A 129 14.49 33.83 11.24
C GLU A 129 13.82 32.44 11.18
N GLU A 130 13.69 31.77 12.33
CA GLU A 130 13.01 30.47 12.43
C GLU A 130 11.49 30.57 12.16
N ALA A 131 10.88 31.69 12.54
CA ALA A 131 9.48 31.99 12.24
C ALA A 131 9.22 32.31 10.76
N LEU A 132 10.15 33.00 10.08
CA LEU A 132 10.06 33.31 8.64
C LEU A 132 10.23 32.07 7.76
N LEU A 133 11.11 31.14 8.13
CA LEU A 133 11.27 29.85 7.44
C LEU A 133 10.04 28.94 7.61
N HIS A 134 9.39 28.97 8.79
CA HIS A 134 8.12 28.25 9.00
C HIS A 134 6.98 28.78 8.13
N GLN A 135 6.92 30.09 7.88
CA GLN A 135 5.84 30.69 7.10
C GLN A 135 5.94 30.41 5.59
N GLN A 136 7.16 30.24 5.05
CA GLN A 136 7.36 29.85 3.65
C GLN A 136 7.10 28.35 3.39
N MET A 137 7.23 27.49 4.40
CA MET A 137 6.91 26.05 4.31
C MET A 137 5.40 25.78 4.18
N LEU A 138 4.54 26.76 4.52
CA LEU A 138 3.08 26.65 4.48
C LEU A 138 2.44 27.15 3.19
N GLN A 139 3.23 27.69 2.25
CA GLN A 139 2.67 28.20 0.99
C GLN A 139 2.24 27.04 0.09
N SER A 140 0.93 26.77 0.10
CA SER A 140 0.28 25.83 -0.80
C SER A 140 -0.32 26.58 -2.00
N ILE A 141 -0.11 26.05 -3.20
CA ILE A 141 -0.63 26.60 -4.45
C ILE A 141 -1.57 25.58 -5.12
N PRO A 142 -2.68 25.99 -5.77
CA PRO A 142 -3.54 25.04 -6.48
C PRO A 142 -2.86 24.50 -7.74
N CYS A 143 -2.91 23.18 -7.92
CA CYS A 143 -2.52 22.50 -9.15
C CYS A 143 -3.44 22.92 -10.30
N ALA A 144 -2.85 23.31 -11.44
CA ALA A 144 -3.60 23.72 -12.63
C ALA A 144 -4.34 22.56 -13.34
N GLY A 145 -3.97 21.30 -13.08
CA GLY A 145 -4.63 20.12 -13.65
C GLY A 145 -5.83 19.64 -12.85
N CYS A 146 -5.62 19.35 -11.56
CA CYS A 146 -6.64 18.74 -10.70
C CYS A 146 -7.23 19.67 -9.62
N GLY A 147 -6.73 20.91 -9.49
CA GLY A 147 -7.21 21.89 -8.51
C GLY A 147 -6.79 21.62 -7.04
N ARG A 148 -6.08 20.52 -6.75
CA ARG A 148 -5.61 20.22 -5.39
C ARG A 148 -4.52 21.21 -4.97
N HIS A 149 -4.55 21.63 -3.71
CA HIS A 149 -3.50 22.47 -3.13
C HIS A 149 -2.28 21.62 -2.82
N ILE A 150 -1.12 22.03 -3.35
CA ILE A 150 0.16 21.34 -3.20
C ILE A 150 1.21 22.30 -2.62
N PRO A 151 2.20 21.81 -1.86
CA PRO A 151 3.30 22.65 -1.41
C PRO A 151 4.07 23.19 -2.63
N LEU A 152 4.44 24.48 -2.60
CA LEU A 152 5.11 25.13 -3.74
C LEU A 152 6.39 24.38 -4.19
N ARG A 153 7.15 23.80 -3.26
CA ARG A 153 8.34 22.97 -3.56
C ARG A 153 8.02 21.65 -4.30
N GLY A 154 6.80 21.14 -4.15
CA GLY A 154 6.34 19.91 -4.82
C GLY A 154 5.67 20.16 -6.17
N ALA A 155 5.46 21.42 -6.55
CA ALA A 155 4.85 21.78 -7.81
C ALA A 155 5.87 21.71 -8.97
N LYS A 156 5.42 21.19 -10.11
CA LYS A 156 6.20 21.16 -11.36
C LYS A 156 5.66 22.24 -12.30
N ASP A 157 6.55 23.07 -12.84
CA ASP A 157 6.18 24.09 -13.81
C ASP A 157 6.17 23.50 -15.23
N ALA A 158 5.05 23.66 -15.93
CA ALA A 158 4.93 23.43 -17.37
C ALA A 158 4.26 24.64 -18.01
N GLY A 159 5.01 25.43 -18.77
CA GLY A 159 4.48 26.60 -19.48
C GLY A 159 3.96 27.70 -18.55
N GLY A 160 4.59 27.92 -17.40
CA GLY A 160 4.20 28.95 -16.43
C GLY A 160 2.95 28.59 -15.62
N ARG A 161 2.52 27.32 -15.66
CA ARG A 161 1.47 26.77 -14.81
C ARG A 161 2.07 25.69 -13.93
N LEU A 162 1.61 25.64 -12.68
CA LEU A 162 2.11 24.73 -11.66
C LEU A 162 1.18 23.52 -11.52
N PHE A 163 1.76 22.33 -11.64
CA PHE A 163 1.05 21.05 -11.60
C PHE A 163 1.56 20.19 -10.45
N CYS A 164 0.69 19.32 -9.93
CA CYS A 164 1.12 18.24 -9.04
C CYS A 164 1.88 17.18 -9.86
N PRO A 165 2.75 16.37 -9.22
CA PRO A 165 3.55 15.36 -9.92
C PRO A 165 2.70 14.44 -10.81
N ASP A 166 1.54 14.00 -10.32
CA ASP A 166 0.63 13.13 -11.08
C ASP A 166 0.11 13.79 -12.36
N CYS A 167 -0.33 15.06 -12.26
CA CYS A 167 -0.82 15.80 -13.41
C CYS A 167 0.31 16.14 -14.39
N PHE A 168 1.52 16.40 -13.89
CA PHE A 168 2.66 16.72 -14.73
C PHE A 168 3.10 15.53 -15.59
N VAL A 169 3.22 14.33 -15.01
CA VAL A 169 3.54 13.10 -15.77
C VAL A 169 2.46 12.79 -16.81
N SER A 170 1.19 13.07 -16.49
CA SER A 170 0.08 12.89 -17.42
C SER A 170 0.17 13.84 -18.62
N LEU A 171 0.68 15.07 -18.42
CA LEU A 171 0.89 16.03 -19.50
C LEU A 171 1.97 15.56 -20.47
N GLU A 172 3.14 15.13 -19.96
CA GLU A 172 4.25 14.64 -20.79
C GLU A 172 3.82 13.45 -21.66
N SER A 173 2.96 12.59 -21.14
CA SER A 173 2.41 11.46 -21.88
C SER A 173 1.51 11.91 -23.05
N SER A 174 0.69 12.95 -22.83
CA SER A 174 -0.23 13.48 -23.86
C SER A 174 0.48 14.25 -24.99
N GLU A 175 1.58 14.95 -24.69
CA GLU A 175 2.38 15.65 -25.70
C GLU A 175 3.21 14.68 -26.55
N ALA A 176 3.67 13.57 -25.96
CA ALA A 176 4.36 12.52 -26.69
C ALA A 176 3.44 11.80 -27.71
N GLU A 177 2.18 11.53 -27.35
CA GLU A 177 1.22 10.87 -28.24
C GLU A 177 0.74 11.75 -29.40
N GLN A 178 0.73 13.08 -29.25
CA GLN A 178 0.38 13.99 -30.37
C GLN A 178 1.46 14.06 -31.46
N SER A 179 2.66 13.53 -31.21
CA SER A 179 3.76 13.54 -32.18
C SER A 179 3.83 12.29 -33.09
N LEU A 180 2.98 11.28 -32.89
CA LEU A 180 3.15 9.95 -33.52
C LEU A 180 1.92 9.36 -34.25
N GLY A 181 0.88 10.12 -34.58
CA GLY A 181 -0.39 9.50 -35.03
C GLY A 181 -1.23 10.21 -36.09
N ASP A 182 -0.66 10.62 -37.22
CA ASP A 182 -1.45 10.86 -38.45
C ASP A 182 -1.32 9.65 -39.40
N VAL A 183 -1.96 8.54 -39.02
CA VAL A 183 -2.27 7.48 -39.98
C VAL A 183 -3.64 6.90 -39.66
N SER A 184 -4.62 7.37 -40.42
CA SER A 184 -5.93 6.74 -40.59
C SER A 184 -5.76 5.28 -41.03
N PRO A 185 -6.60 4.37 -40.52
CA PRO A 185 -7.16 3.38 -41.43
C PRO A 185 -8.69 3.27 -41.29
N ALA A 186 -9.29 3.21 -42.47
CA ALA A 186 -10.69 2.93 -42.70
C ALA A 186 -11.08 1.51 -42.24
N SER A 187 -12.29 1.43 -41.68
CA SER A 187 -13.32 0.37 -41.76
C SER A 187 -12.90 -1.07 -42.08
N THR A 188 -13.34 -2.03 -41.25
CA THR A 188 -14.40 -2.99 -41.64
C THR A 188 -14.92 -3.82 -40.45
N SER A 189 -16.26 -3.80 -40.30
CA SER A 189 -17.19 -4.86 -39.87
C SER A 189 -16.84 -5.83 -38.73
N ALA A 190 -17.62 -5.75 -37.65
CA ALA A 190 -18.27 -6.91 -37.02
C ALA A 190 -19.47 -6.43 -36.18
N GLU A 191 -20.67 -6.49 -36.76
CA GLU A 191 -21.92 -6.35 -36.01
C GLU A 191 -22.17 -7.62 -35.21
N ALA A 192 -21.89 -7.56 -33.91
CA ALA A 192 -22.44 -8.49 -32.92
C ALA A 192 -23.24 -7.66 -31.91
N TYR A 193 -24.56 -7.80 -32.00
CA TYR A 193 -25.52 -7.27 -31.05
C TYR A 193 -25.19 -7.75 -29.63
N SER A 194 -24.83 -6.83 -28.75
CA SER A 194 -25.10 -6.92 -27.31
C SER A 194 -25.31 -5.51 -26.79
N ASP A 195 -26.58 -5.13 -26.90
CA ASP A 195 -27.20 -3.93 -26.39
C ASP A 195 -27.27 -4.03 -24.86
N HIS A 196 -26.28 -3.43 -24.19
CA HIS A 196 -26.39 -2.88 -22.84
C HIS A 196 -25.33 -1.78 -22.70
N GLU A 197 -25.49 -0.76 -23.54
CA GLU A 197 -24.69 0.46 -23.53
C GLU A 197 -25.12 1.37 -22.38
N ALA A 198 -24.74 1.01 -21.15
CA ALA A 198 -24.68 1.96 -20.04
C ALA A 198 -23.36 2.75 -20.15
N LYS A 199 -23.38 3.75 -21.03
CA LYS A 199 -22.37 4.82 -21.14
C LYS A 199 -22.11 5.47 -19.77
N SER A 200 -20.84 5.78 -19.53
CA SER A 200 -20.25 6.40 -18.33
C SER A 200 -19.83 5.44 -17.20
N GLY A 201 -19.13 4.37 -17.55
CA GLY A 201 -18.26 3.70 -16.59
C GLY A 201 -17.08 4.62 -16.26
N SER A 202 -17.23 5.52 -15.29
CA SER A 202 -16.06 6.16 -14.67
C SER A 202 -15.15 5.03 -14.19
N ASN A 203 -13.90 5.02 -14.63
CA ASN A 203 -12.86 4.06 -14.20
C ASN A 203 -12.44 4.36 -12.76
N SER A 204 -13.40 4.51 -11.84
CA SER A 204 -13.17 4.87 -10.45
C SER A 204 -13.87 3.87 -9.55
N CYS A 205 -13.19 3.49 -8.47
CA CYS A 205 -13.74 2.62 -7.45
C CYS A 205 -14.84 3.36 -6.70
N GLU A 206 -16.05 2.82 -6.67
CA GLU A 206 -17.18 3.48 -6.01
C GLU A 206 -17.07 3.50 -4.48
N SER A 207 -16.23 2.62 -3.92
CA SER A 207 -15.93 2.58 -2.48
C SER A 207 -14.96 3.68 -2.06
N CYS A 208 -13.73 3.68 -2.58
CA CYS A 208 -12.69 4.64 -2.18
C CYS A 208 -12.69 5.93 -3.02
N GLY A 209 -13.25 5.92 -4.23
CA GLY A 209 -13.27 7.04 -5.17
C GLY A 209 -11.97 7.20 -5.98
N ARG A 210 -11.04 6.24 -5.87
CA ARG A 210 -9.78 6.27 -6.61
C ARG A 210 -10.00 5.86 -8.05
N GLU A 211 -9.36 6.54 -9.00
CA GLU A 211 -9.29 6.09 -10.39
C GLU A 211 -8.39 4.87 -10.51
N VAL A 212 -8.87 3.83 -11.17
CA VAL A 212 -8.20 2.54 -11.30
C VAL A 212 -8.47 2.00 -12.70
N TYR A 213 -7.48 1.35 -13.31
CA TYR A 213 -7.67 0.67 -14.60
C TYR A 213 -8.86 -0.31 -14.55
N SER A 214 -9.62 -0.36 -15.64
CA SER A 214 -10.84 -1.16 -15.76
C SER A 214 -10.63 -2.65 -15.48
N ASN A 215 -9.44 -3.19 -15.78
CA ASN A 215 -9.08 -4.58 -15.49
C ASN A 215 -8.85 -4.88 -14.00
N ARG A 216 -8.73 -3.86 -13.15
CA ARG A 216 -8.55 -3.98 -11.69
C ARG A 216 -9.80 -3.59 -10.90
N LEU A 217 -10.89 -3.28 -11.59
CA LEU A 217 -12.22 -3.12 -11.00
C LEU A 217 -12.98 -4.45 -11.10
N GLN A 218 -13.60 -4.86 -10.00
CA GLN A 218 -14.50 -6.00 -9.94
C GLN A 218 -15.90 -5.49 -9.64
N MET A 219 -16.89 -6.08 -10.32
CA MET A 219 -18.30 -5.75 -10.12
C MET A 219 -18.87 -6.58 -8.97
N GLU A 220 -19.16 -5.93 -7.85
CA GLU A 220 -19.72 -6.56 -6.66
C GLU A 220 -21.08 -5.94 -6.33
N GLN A 221 -22.15 -6.76 -6.45
CA GLN A 221 -23.53 -6.34 -6.19
C GLN A 221 -23.97 -5.09 -6.97
N GLY A 222 -23.44 -4.94 -8.19
CA GLY A 222 -23.72 -3.80 -9.06
C GLY A 222 -22.80 -2.59 -8.85
N PHE A 223 -21.80 -2.69 -7.95
CA PHE A 223 -20.82 -1.64 -7.72
C PHE A 223 -19.44 -2.00 -8.29
N ALA A 224 -18.75 -1.03 -8.91
CA ALA A 224 -17.39 -1.20 -9.40
C ALA A 224 -16.38 -0.91 -8.28
N ILE A 225 -15.75 -1.96 -7.72
CA ILE A 225 -14.85 -1.86 -6.56
C ILE A 225 -13.45 -2.33 -6.95
N CYS A 226 -12.41 -1.59 -6.55
CA CYS A 226 -11.04 -2.00 -6.84
C CYS A 226 -10.58 -3.16 -5.96
N SER A 227 -9.68 -3.98 -6.50
CA SER A 227 -9.11 -5.15 -5.82
C SER A 227 -8.55 -4.85 -4.42
N ALA A 228 -7.95 -3.68 -4.20
CA ALA A 228 -7.41 -3.27 -2.90
C ALA A 228 -8.50 -3.12 -1.82
N CYS A 229 -9.66 -2.55 -2.16
CA CYS A 229 -10.77 -2.42 -1.21
C CYS A 229 -11.37 -3.79 -0.88
N LEU A 230 -11.53 -4.64 -1.89
CA LEU A 230 -12.06 -6.00 -1.73
C LEU A 230 -11.12 -6.91 -0.92
N ALA A 231 -9.81 -6.76 -1.09
CA ALA A 231 -8.80 -7.52 -0.34
C ALA A 231 -8.76 -7.12 1.15
N THR A 232 -9.11 -5.88 1.48
CA THR A 232 -9.11 -5.39 2.86
C THR A 232 -10.35 -5.87 3.62
N ASP A 233 -11.53 -5.52 3.11
CA ASP A 233 -12.81 -5.98 3.65
C ASP A 233 -13.90 -5.83 2.56
N PRO A 234 -14.36 -6.94 1.94
CA PRO A 234 -15.31 -6.87 0.85
C PRO A 234 -16.71 -6.42 1.30
N ALA A 235 -17.12 -6.76 2.53
CA ALA A 235 -18.43 -6.40 3.05
C ALA A 235 -18.50 -4.89 3.32
N LEU A 236 -17.48 -4.35 4.00
CA LEU A 236 -17.37 -2.92 4.27
C LEU A 236 -17.22 -2.10 2.98
N ALA A 237 -16.44 -2.60 2.01
CA ALA A 237 -16.24 -1.90 0.74
C ALA A 237 -17.56 -1.65 0.00
N VAL A 238 -18.45 -2.66 -0.06
CA VAL A 238 -19.79 -2.57 -0.66
C VAL A 238 -20.70 -1.63 0.15
N GLU A 239 -20.64 -1.67 1.48
CA GLU A 239 -21.43 -0.78 2.33
C GLU A 239 -21.08 0.70 2.11
N ILE A 240 -19.78 1.01 2.01
CA ILE A 240 -19.29 2.36 1.67
C ILE A 240 -19.78 2.79 0.29
N ALA A 241 -19.69 1.91 -0.72
CA ALA A 241 -20.15 2.20 -2.08
C ALA A 241 -21.65 2.50 -2.11
N ARG A 242 -22.47 1.70 -1.41
CA ARG A 242 -23.92 1.94 -1.25
C ARG A 242 -24.21 3.27 -0.57
N SER A 243 -23.50 3.59 0.51
CA SER A 243 -23.69 4.84 1.25
C SER A 243 -23.38 6.06 0.38
N ARG A 244 -22.28 6.01 -0.40
CA ARG A 244 -21.92 7.06 -1.36
C ARG A 244 -22.94 7.20 -2.48
N HIS A 245 -23.37 6.08 -3.07
CA HIS A 245 -24.40 6.09 -4.10
C HIS A 245 -25.71 6.67 -3.59
N HIS A 246 -26.14 6.28 -2.38
CA HIS A 246 -27.33 6.86 -1.74
C HIS A 246 -27.21 8.38 -1.54
N ARG A 247 -26.03 8.86 -1.11
CA ARG A 247 -25.77 10.30 -0.99
C ARG A 247 -25.87 11.02 -2.33
N LEU A 248 -25.29 10.44 -3.38
CA LEU A 248 -25.37 10.97 -4.72
C LEU A 248 -26.83 11.05 -5.21
N MET A 249 -27.61 9.99 -4.99
CA MET A 249 -29.02 9.94 -5.38
C MET A 249 -29.87 10.98 -4.64
N LEU A 250 -29.63 11.20 -3.34
CA LEU A 250 -30.31 12.26 -2.58
C LEU A 250 -29.91 13.66 -3.08
N HIS A 251 -28.64 13.87 -3.39
CA HIS A 251 -28.16 15.13 -3.94
C HIS A 251 -28.82 15.45 -5.30
N LEU A 252 -28.93 14.45 -6.17
CA LEU A 252 -29.60 14.59 -7.48
C LEU A 252 -31.11 14.87 -7.36
N ARG A 253 -31.75 14.48 -6.25
CA ARG A 253 -33.16 14.82 -5.96
C ARG A 253 -33.35 16.25 -5.45
N GLY A 254 -32.27 16.99 -5.22
CA GLY A 254 -32.33 18.36 -4.68
C GLY A 254 -32.68 18.42 -3.20
N GLU A 255 -32.64 17.30 -2.49
CA GLU A 255 -32.79 17.25 -1.04
C GLU A 255 -31.47 17.72 -0.41
N LYS A 256 -31.48 18.88 0.23
CA LYS A 256 -30.33 19.38 1.00
C LYS A 256 -30.23 18.59 2.30
N TYR A 257 -29.04 18.05 2.55
CA TYR A 257 -28.64 17.36 3.78
C TYR A 257 -28.69 18.28 5.01
#